data_AF-Q5JGY5-F1
#
_entry.id   AF-Q5JGY5-F1
#
_cell.length_a   1.000
_cell.length_b   1.000
_cell.length_c   1.000
_cell.angle_alpha   90.00
_cell.angle_beta   90.00
_cell.angle_gamma   90.00
#
_symmetry.space_group_name_H-M   'P 1'
#
loop_
_entity.id
_entity.type
_entity.pdbx_description
1 polymer ?
#
loop_
_entity_poly.entity_id
_entity_poly.type
_entity_poly.pdbx_seq_one_letter_code
_entity_poly.pdbx_strand_id
1 'polypeptide(L)'
;MRREEVLELMKDLHRYLGDMGLTPCVGNNYWPADDSYVLRVHASKLYREDLERILTFAKERNLEVLIDIRHGLLEIEFYDTKHVGGDW
;
A
#
# COMPACT_ATOMS: atom_id res chain seq x y z
N MET A 1 1.30 -8.34 -6.80
CA MET A 1 2.16 -7.55 -7.71
C MET A 1 3.54 -8.18 -7.79
N ARG A 2 4.28 -7.98 -8.88
CA ARG A 2 5.71 -8.28 -8.95
C ARG A 2 6.52 -7.25 -8.16
N ARG A 3 7.75 -7.59 -7.77
CA ARG A 3 8.62 -6.71 -6.97
C ARG A 3 8.91 -5.39 -7.69
N GLU A 4 9.18 -5.44 -8.99
CA GLU A 4 9.48 -4.26 -9.81
C GLU A 4 8.30 -3.29 -9.88
N GLU A 5 7.07 -3.82 -9.92
CA GLU A 5 5.84 -3.02 -9.92
C GLU A 5 5.67 -2.28 -8.59
N VAL A 6 6.00 -2.94 -7.47
CA VAL A 6 6.02 -2.29 -6.16
C VAL A 6 7.07 -1.18 -6.09
N LEU A 7 8.27 -1.40 -6.65
CA LEU A 7 9.32 -0.37 -6.67
C LEU A 7 8.93 0.86 -7.49
N GLU A 8 8.24 0.69 -8.62
CA GLU A 8 7.68 1.82 -9.37
C GLU A 8 6.57 2.53 -8.58
N LEU A 9 5.68 1.78 -7.92
CA LEU A 9 4.65 2.35 -7.05
C LEU A 9 5.25 3.14 -5.87
N MET A 10 6.39 2.72 -5.32
CA MET A 10 7.09 3.49 -4.28
C MET A 10 7.55 4.86 -4.79
N LYS A 11 8.07 4.94 -6.02
CA LYS A 11 8.46 6.22 -6.64
C LYS A 11 7.24 7.11 -6.86
N ASP A 12 6.12 6.52 -7.26
CA ASP A 12 4.87 7.24 -7.48
C ASP A 12 4.27 7.76 -6.18
N LEU A 13 4.26 6.93 -5.14
CA LEU A 13 3.84 7.32 -3.81
C LEU A 13 4.69 8.46 -3.27
N HIS A 14 6.01 8.42 -3.45
CA HIS A 14 6.88 9.52 -3.03
C HIS A 14 6.56 10.84 -3.74
N ARG A 15 6.19 10.79 -5.03
CA ARG A 15 5.77 11.98 -5.78
C ARG A 15 4.44 12.54 -5.32
N TYR A 16 3.51 11.68 -4.92
CA TYR A 16 2.11 12.05 -4.65
C TYR A 16 1.81 12.32 -3.17
N LEU A 17 2.51 11.63 -2.26
CA LEU A 17 2.29 11.62 -0.81
C LEU A 17 3.61 11.81 -0.02
N GLY A 18 4.70 12.24 -0.67
CA GLY A 18 6.02 12.35 -0.03
C GLY A 18 6.10 13.40 1.09
N ASP A 19 5.17 14.35 1.11
CA ASP A 19 5.01 15.38 2.14
C ASP A 19 4.43 14.83 3.45
N MET A 20 3.81 13.64 3.42
CA MET A 20 3.08 13.07 4.57
C MET A 20 3.97 12.29 5.55
N GLY A 21 5.29 12.28 5.36
CA GLY A 21 6.22 11.56 6.25
C GLY A 21 6.03 10.04 6.22
N LEU A 22 5.50 9.51 5.12
CA LEU A 22 5.26 8.09 4.90
C LEU A 22 6.58 7.33 4.70
N THR A 23 6.70 6.15 5.30
CA THR A 23 7.85 5.26 5.09
C THR A 23 7.42 4.04 4.27
N PRO A 24 7.60 4.05 2.93
CA PRO A 24 7.22 2.92 2.09
C PRO A 24 8.26 1.80 2.14
N CYS A 25 7.80 0.56 2.06
CA CYS A 25 8.63 -0.63 1.92
C CYS A 25 7.90 -1.72 1.10
N VAL A 26 8.68 -2.69 0.62
CA VAL A 26 8.14 -3.87 -0.03
C VAL A 26 7.67 -4.83 1.05
N GLY A 27 6.37 -5.09 1.11
CA GLY A 27 5.78 -6.15 1.91
C GLY A 27 5.65 -7.44 1.09
N ASN A 28 5.67 -8.58 1.78
CA ASN A 28 5.23 -9.84 1.19
C ASN A 28 3.72 -9.93 1.29
N ASN A 29 3.07 -10.48 0.27
CA ASN A 29 1.67 -10.85 0.40
C ASN A 29 1.55 -11.96 1.47
N TYR A 30 0.53 -11.89 2.31
CA TYR A 30 0.35 -12.82 3.43
C TYR A 30 -0.07 -14.23 2.97
N TRP A 31 -0.36 -14.40 1.68
CA TRP A 31 -0.78 -15.67 1.10
C TRP A 31 0.43 -16.51 0.64
N PRO A 32 0.68 -17.69 1.23
CA PRO A 32 1.90 -18.47 1.02
C PRO A 32 2.03 -19.15 -0.37
N ALA A 33 1.04 -18.98 -1.25
CA ALA A 33 0.98 -19.66 -2.54
C ALA A 33 1.37 -18.77 -3.74
N ASP A 34 1.62 -17.48 -3.52
CA ASP A 34 1.86 -16.53 -4.60
C ASP A 34 3.11 -15.71 -4.28
N ASP A 35 4.10 -15.72 -5.18
CA ASP A 35 5.32 -14.87 -5.11
C ASP A 35 4.95 -13.41 -5.40
N SER A 36 3.93 -12.90 -4.72
CA SER A 36 3.39 -11.57 -4.88
C SER A 36 3.75 -10.66 -3.71
N TYR A 37 4.01 -9.41 -4.06
CA TYR A 37 4.42 -8.36 -3.17
C TYR A 37 3.31 -7.32 -3.04
N VAL A 38 3.36 -6.58 -1.93
CA VAL A 38 2.48 -5.44 -1.63
C VAL A 38 3.34 -4.20 -1.40
N LEU A 39 2.79 -3.03 -1.74
CA LEU A 39 3.36 -1.78 -1.24
C LEU A 39 2.87 -1.61 0.19
N ARG A 40 3.78 -1.58 1.15
CA ARG A 40 3.48 -1.33 2.55
C ARG A 40 3.98 0.05 2.93
N VAL A 41 3.21 0.79 3.70
CA VAL A 41 3.55 2.13 4.15
C VAL A 41 3.32 2.24 5.65
N HIS A 42 4.33 2.70 6.36
CA HIS A 42 4.21 3.03 7.78
C HIS A 42 4.01 4.52 7.97
N ALA A 43 3.04 4.86 8.82
CA ALA A 43 2.73 6.22 9.24
C ALA A 43 2.65 6.28 10.77
N SER A 44 3.24 7.33 11.36
CA SER A 44 3.13 7.59 12.80
C SER A 44 1.93 8.47 13.16
N LYS A 45 1.43 9.25 12.20
CA LYS A 45 0.24 10.10 12.29
C LYS A 45 -0.41 10.18 10.91
N LEU A 46 -1.74 10.07 10.87
CA LEU A 46 -2.54 10.38 9.68
C LEU A 46 -3.70 11.25 10.10
N TYR A 47 -3.92 12.32 9.33
CA TYR A 47 -5.11 13.13 9.42
C TYR A 47 -6.18 12.63 8.44
N ARG A 48 -7.37 13.22 8.46
CA ARG A 48 -8.46 12.79 7.59
C ARG A 48 -8.14 13.04 6.12
N GLU A 49 -7.56 14.19 5.83
CA GLU A 49 -7.16 14.63 4.49
C GLU A 49 -6.11 13.68 3.88
N ASP A 50 -5.24 13.14 4.73
CA ASP A 50 -4.23 12.15 4.35
C ASP A 50 -4.87 10.85 3.86
N LEU A 51 -5.92 10.37 4.55
CA LEU A 51 -6.66 9.17 4.15
C LEU A 51 -7.33 9.34 2.79
N GLU A 52 -7.91 10.51 2.51
CA GLU A 52 -8.54 10.81 1.22
C GLU A 52 -7.51 10.79 0.08
N ARG A 53 -6.30 11.30 0.31
CA ARG A 53 -5.20 11.25 -0.67
C ARG A 53 -4.68 9.83 -0.89
N ILE A 54 -4.54 9.04 0.18
CA ILE A 54 -4.14 7.62 0.11
C ILE A 54 -5.15 6.80 -0.71
N LEU A 55 -6.45 6.98 -0.43
CA LEU A 55 -7.51 6.27 -1.15
C LEU A 55 -7.59 6.70 -2.63
N THR A 56 -7.36 8.00 -2.91
CA THR A 56 -7.27 8.51 -4.28
C THR A 56 -6.10 7.86 -5.04
N PHE A 57 -4.92 7.83 -4.43
CA PHE A 57 -3.73 7.19 -5.03
C PHE A 57 -3.99 5.72 -5.35
N ALA A 58 -4.61 4.97 -4.42
CA ALA A 58 -4.95 3.57 -4.66
C ALA A 58 -5.94 3.39 -5.81
N LYS A 59 -6.98 4.21 -5.85
CA LYS A 59 -8.01 4.18 -6.90
C LYS A 59 -7.42 4.48 -8.28
N GLU A 60 -6.57 5.49 -8.41
CA GLU A 60 -5.90 5.83 -9.68
C GLU A 60 -5.01 4.69 -10.20
N ARG A 61 -4.52 3.83 -9.30
CA ARG A 61 -3.68 2.68 -9.62
C ARG A 61 -4.40 1.34 -9.63
N ASN A 62 -5.73 1.36 -9.47
CA ASN A 62 -6.56 0.16 -9.40
C ASN A 62 -6.11 -0.83 -8.30
N LEU A 63 -5.71 -0.27 -7.15
CA LEU A 63 -5.26 -0.99 -5.97
C LEU A 63 -6.33 -0.97 -4.88
N GLU A 64 -6.40 -2.03 -4.11
CA GLU A 64 -7.12 -2.06 -2.83
C GLU A 64 -6.21 -1.60 -1.69
N VAL A 65 -6.81 -1.11 -0.61
CA VAL A 65 -6.10 -0.61 0.56
C VAL A 65 -6.58 -1.33 1.82
N LEU A 66 -5.65 -1.92 2.56
CA LEU A 66 -5.87 -2.36 3.94
C LEU A 66 -5.14 -1.41 4.88
N ILE A 67 -5.82 -1.00 5.94
CA ILE A 67 -5.25 -0.15 6.98
C ILE A 67 -5.31 -0.94 8.29
N ASP A 68 -4.16 -1.19 8.90
CA ASP A 68 -4.00 -1.92 10.15
C ASP A 68 -3.17 -1.09 11.16
N ILE A 69 -3.30 -1.40 12.46
CA ILE A 69 -2.51 -0.80 13.52
C ILE A 69 -1.64 -1.89 14.14
N ARG A 70 -0.33 -1.84 13.88
CA ARG A 70 0.64 -2.83 14.38
C ARG A 70 1.72 -2.14 15.19
N HIS A 71 1.91 -2.62 16.42
CA HIS A 71 2.94 -2.11 17.34
C HIS A 71 2.89 -0.58 17.56
N GLY A 72 1.69 0.01 17.53
CA GLY A 72 1.49 1.45 17.69
C GLY A 72 1.81 2.29 16.44
N LEU A 73 2.10 1.65 15.31
CA LEU A 73 2.24 2.29 14.00
C LEU A 73 1.03 1.96 13.14
N LEU A 74 0.64 2.91 12.31
CA LEU A 74 -0.40 2.70 11.31
C LEU A 74 0.26 2.16 10.04
N GLU A 75 -0.15 0.97 9.64
CA GLU A 75 0.36 0.24 8.49
C GLU A 75 -0.71 0.26 7.39
N ILE A 76 -0.32 0.74 6.21
CA ILE A 76 -1.19 0.78 5.02
C ILE A 76 -0.59 -0.17 4.00
N GLU A 77 -1.37 -1.14 3.55
CA GLU A 77 -0.97 -2.08 2.51
C GLU A 77 -1.81 -1.84 1.25
N PHE A 78 -1.15 -1.78 0.09
CA PHE A 78 -1.80 -1.65 -1.21
C PHE A 78 -1.68 -2.97 -1.99
N TYR A 79 -2.82 -3.47 -2.47
CA TYR A 79 -2.93 -4.76 -3.16
C TYR A 79 -3.39 -4.57 -4.59
N ASP A 80 -2.92 -5.42 -5.49
CA ASP A 80 -3.51 -5.51 -6.82
C ASP A 80 -4.82 -6.30 -6.75
N THR A 81 -5.90 -5.66 -7.18
CA THR A 81 -7.26 -6.23 -7.27
C THR A 81 -7.31 -7.54 -8.04
N LYS A 82 -6.36 -7.79 -8.96
CA LYS A 82 -6.28 -9.02 -9.75
C LYS A 82 -6.00 -10.29 -8.93
N HIS A 83 -5.40 -10.16 -7.75
CA HIS A 83 -4.97 -11.30 -6.91
C HIS A 83 -5.89 -11.51 -5.69
N VAL A 84 -6.89 -10.65 -5.49
CA VAL A 84 -7.86 -10.71 -4.38
C VAL A 84 -9.19 -11.35 -4.82
N GLY A 85 -9.41 -11.50 -6.14
CA GLY A 85 -10.64 -12.07 -6.72
C GLY A 85 -10.65 -13.59 -6.92
N GLY A 86 -9.73 -14.34 -6.31
CA GLY A 86 -9.88 -15.79 -6.25
C GLY A 86 -11.07 -16.12 -5.34
N ASP A 87 -12.14 -16.65 -5.92
CA ASP A 87 -13.22 -17.31 -5.16
C ASP A 87 -12.59 -18.17 -4.06
N TRP A 88 -13.04 -17.92 -2.83
CA TRP A 88 -12.55 -18.48 -1.58
C TRP A 88 -12.60 -20.01 -1.54
#